data_AF-A0A0J7NYF2-F1
#
_entry.id   AF-A0A0J7NYF2-F1
#
_cell.length_a   1.000
_cell.length_b   1.000
_cell.length_c   1.000
_cell.angle_alpha   90.00
_cell.angle_beta   90.00
_cell.angle_gamma   90.00
#
_symmetry.space_group_name_H-M   'P 1'
#
loop_
_entity.id
_entity.type
_entity.pdbx_description
1 polymer ?
#
loop_
_entity_poly.entity_id
_entity_poly.type
_entity_poly.pdbx_seq_one_letter_code
_entity_poly.pdbx_strand_id
1 'polypeptide(L)'
;MAGNLSLEFVHFKYIGPRQVNYSEKPPPQQQIVEVQRFEEPEIRLARFLYIGKEYANYQPGYWFAHNYFIIKNVPSIEELADNEEKQLVPIEIIIKAFESNLVPHPETLVFALAICCRQDKSEKLRAAAYENVGKICVSPQDFILFINFASRLCREKELNYVTQGWGNGFRKAVNNWYLSKEPLDLAKCVTKYKSRYGWKHKDIVKMSHPSTNSPEKELVLKYVLYGMVKIKADLNNQSENPNNQSENPNNQSENPNINEILKYIQDVEDFKHCEDEVRAAALLETYGFSLEHVPGHLLKSKEHQQSTNLRYLLTISTNKAMEAPTWHNANMTGVETGCLIAMMLLRCETNVTIATYKNVQEQVTTVNVDKTQSFSNILDILKTKTPVGGTNLSKPILWAKNEKAKYDVFINVVDQVYERCDDSQNTFISYRDDMKLPQAK
;
A
#
# COMPACT_ATOMS: atom_id res chain seq x y z
N MET A 1 1.37 46.98 13.18
CA MET A 1 2.00 46.98 11.85
C MET A 1 1.82 45.60 11.26
N ALA A 2 0.78 45.42 10.44
CA ALA A 2 0.53 44.18 9.72
C ALA A 2 1.34 44.21 8.42
N GLY A 3 2.32 43.31 8.28
CA GLY A 3 3.10 43.14 7.06
C GLY A 3 2.52 41.98 6.24
N ASN A 4 1.92 42.32 5.11
CA ASN A 4 1.50 41.39 4.06
C ASN A 4 2.71 40.63 3.50
N LEU A 5 2.70 39.30 3.56
CA LEU A 5 3.53 38.42 2.75
C LEU A 5 2.66 37.80 1.66
N SER A 6 2.55 38.51 0.53
CA SER A 6 2.01 37.97 -0.72
C SER A 6 3.07 37.07 -1.36
N LEU A 7 2.87 35.76 -1.31
CA LEU A 7 3.61 34.81 -2.15
C LEU A 7 2.97 34.82 -3.55
N GLU A 8 3.61 35.50 -4.49
CA GLU A 8 3.27 35.40 -5.92
C GLU A 8 3.51 33.97 -6.41
N PHE A 9 2.47 33.35 -6.97
CA PHE A 9 2.58 32.10 -7.72
C PHE A 9 3.39 32.36 -9.00
N VAL A 10 4.68 32.02 -8.99
CA VAL A 10 5.50 31.98 -10.20
C VAL A 10 4.95 30.87 -11.10
N HIS A 11 4.39 31.25 -12.24
CA HIS A 11 4.01 30.32 -13.30
C HIS A 11 5.23 29.51 -13.75
N PHE A 12 5.23 28.20 -13.49
CA PHE A 12 6.15 27.28 -14.14
C PHE A 12 5.84 27.26 -15.64
N LYS A 13 6.70 27.91 -16.46
CA LYS A 13 6.69 27.70 -17.92
C LYS A 13 7.04 26.24 -18.18
N TYR A 14 6.14 25.51 -18.83
CA TYR A 14 6.43 24.19 -19.39
C TYR A 14 7.58 24.33 -20.40
N ILE A 15 8.75 23.81 -20.04
CA ILE A 15 9.89 23.63 -20.94
C ILE A 15 9.74 22.23 -21.52
N GLY A 16 9.47 22.13 -22.83
CA GLY A 16 9.38 20.85 -23.53
C GLY A 16 10.66 20.01 -23.41
N PRO A 17 10.63 18.74 -23.86
CA PRO A 17 11.77 17.84 -23.72
C PRO A 17 13.03 18.45 -24.35
N ARG A 18 14.06 18.63 -23.52
CA ARG A 18 15.39 19.11 -23.93
C ARG A 18 15.89 18.15 -25.02
N GLN A 19 16.20 18.66 -26.21
CA GLN A 19 16.93 17.86 -27.19
C GLN A 19 18.29 17.53 -26.60
N VAL A 20 18.49 16.28 -26.20
CA VAL A 20 19.77 15.80 -25.68
C VAL A 20 20.69 15.63 -26.89
N ASN A 21 21.67 16.51 -27.00
CA ASN A 21 22.78 16.32 -27.93
C ASN A 21 23.62 15.14 -27.42
N TYR A 22 23.53 13.98 -28.08
CA TYR A 22 24.28 12.77 -27.72
C TYR A 22 25.82 12.90 -27.89
N SER A 23 26.32 14.10 -28.24
CA SER A 23 27.75 14.39 -28.38
C SER A 23 28.44 14.76 -27.07
N GLU A 24 27.71 15.11 -26.01
CA GLU A 24 28.28 15.40 -24.70
C GLU A 24 28.27 14.14 -23.84
N LYS A 25 29.45 13.63 -23.51
CA LYS A 25 29.56 12.61 -22.46
C LYS A 25 28.93 13.17 -21.19
N PRO A 26 28.04 12.43 -20.51
CA PRO A 26 27.50 12.87 -19.24
C PRO A 26 28.66 13.17 -18.29
N PRO A 27 28.59 14.25 -17.49
CA PRO A 27 29.64 14.57 -16.54
C PRO A 27 29.87 13.37 -15.61
N PRO A 28 31.12 13.10 -15.20
CA PRO A 28 31.42 11.98 -14.31
C PRO A 28 30.56 12.08 -13.04
N GLN A 29 30.03 10.95 -12.56
CA GLN A 29 29.15 10.89 -11.38
C GLN A 29 29.73 11.63 -10.16
N GLN A 30 31.06 11.66 -10.01
CA GLN A 30 31.75 12.41 -8.96
C GLN A 30 31.50 13.93 -9.01
N GLN A 31 31.43 14.53 -10.21
CA GLN A 31 31.19 15.97 -10.38
C GLN A 31 29.75 16.38 -10.03
N ILE A 32 28.75 15.53 -10.32
CA ILE A 32 27.36 15.77 -9.91
C ILE A 32 27.22 15.68 -8.38
N VAL A 33 27.89 14.69 -7.77
CA VAL A 33 27.90 14.50 -6.32
C VAL A 33 28.58 15.66 -5.59
N GLU A 34 29.64 16.26 -6.16
CA GLU A 34 30.31 17.43 -5.57
C GLU A 34 29.47 18.72 -5.63
N VAL A 35 28.73 18.97 -6.72
CA VAL A 35 27.88 20.17 -6.84
C VAL A 35 26.66 20.10 -5.92
N GLN A 36 26.14 18.89 -5.64
CA GLN A 36 24.99 18.68 -4.75
C GLN A 36 25.31 18.74 -3.25
N ARG A 37 26.60 18.74 -2.86
CA ARG A 37 27.03 18.91 -1.46
C ARG A 37 26.77 20.31 -0.89
N PHE A 38 26.45 21.29 -1.73
CA PHE A 38 26.24 22.69 -1.32
C PHE A 38 24.76 23.04 -1.05
N GLU A 39 23.85 22.07 -1.12
CA GLU A 39 22.44 22.31 -0.76
C GLU A 39 22.21 22.15 0.74
N GLU A 40 21.42 23.08 1.30
CA GLU A 40 20.97 23.08 2.69
C GLU A 40 20.41 21.69 3.10
N PRO A 41 20.80 21.15 4.27
CA PRO A 41 20.42 19.80 4.68
C PRO A 41 18.91 19.59 4.78
N GLU A 42 18.13 20.64 5.02
CA GLU A 42 16.66 20.63 5.02
C GLU A 42 16.08 20.24 3.66
N ILE A 43 16.66 20.78 2.58
CA ILE A 43 16.23 20.51 1.20
C ILE A 43 16.58 19.08 0.83
N ARG A 44 17.78 18.62 1.21
CA ARG A 44 18.23 17.25 1.00
C ARG A 44 17.35 16.25 1.74
N LEU A 45 17.04 16.50 3.01
CA LEU A 45 16.14 15.65 3.79
C LEU A 45 14.74 15.61 3.17
N ALA A 46 14.17 16.77 2.83
CA ALA A 46 12.86 16.82 2.17
C ALA A 46 12.88 16.00 0.87
N ARG A 47 13.93 16.13 0.05
CA ARG A 47 14.10 15.35 -1.17
C ARG A 47 14.18 13.86 -0.88
N PHE A 48 14.93 13.44 0.14
CA PHE A 48 14.99 12.04 0.57
C PHE A 48 13.60 11.51 0.91
N LEU A 49 12.75 12.28 1.60
CA LEU A 49 11.41 11.81 1.94
C LEU A 49 10.53 11.55 0.71
N TYR A 50 10.58 12.40 -0.32
CA TYR A 50 9.73 12.25 -1.51
C TYR A 50 10.33 11.35 -2.60
N ILE A 51 11.66 11.33 -2.75
CA ILE A 51 12.37 10.69 -3.87
C ILE A 51 13.26 9.53 -3.40
N GLY A 52 13.47 9.39 -2.09
CA GLY A 52 14.28 8.33 -1.49
C GLY A 52 15.80 8.60 -1.53
N LYS A 53 16.22 9.72 -2.12
CA LYS A 53 17.63 10.13 -2.24
C LYS A 53 17.77 11.60 -1.87
N GLU A 54 18.85 11.96 -1.20
CA GLU A 54 19.17 13.35 -0.92
C GLU A 54 19.58 14.16 -2.15
N TYR A 55 19.84 13.50 -3.29
CA TYR A 55 20.20 14.12 -4.56
C TYR A 55 19.07 14.07 -5.59
N ALA A 56 19.09 14.98 -6.56
CA ALA A 56 18.05 15.17 -7.59
C ALA A 56 18.05 14.06 -8.66
N ASN A 57 17.83 12.81 -8.25
CA ASN A 57 17.69 11.67 -9.14
C ASN A 57 16.63 10.70 -8.60
N TYR A 58 15.50 10.64 -9.29
CA TYR A 58 14.46 9.67 -9.01
C TYR A 58 14.69 8.38 -9.79
N GLN A 59 14.83 7.27 -9.08
CA GLN A 59 14.92 5.95 -9.70
C GLN A 59 13.67 5.14 -9.32
N PRO A 60 12.84 4.77 -10.31
CA PRO A 60 11.63 3.98 -10.06
C PRO A 60 11.99 2.54 -9.66
N GLY A 61 11.08 1.88 -8.93
CA GLY A 61 11.18 0.46 -8.58
C GLY A 61 11.09 0.19 -7.08
N TYR A 62 11.44 -1.03 -6.66
CA TYR A 62 11.38 -1.43 -5.25
C TYR A 62 12.59 -0.89 -4.47
N TRP A 63 12.38 0.10 -3.61
CA TRP A 63 13.48 0.85 -2.96
C TRP A 63 14.31 0.01 -1.98
N PHE A 64 13.72 -1.03 -1.39
CA PHE A 64 14.47 -1.99 -0.57
C PHE A 64 15.52 -2.79 -1.35
N ALA A 65 15.37 -2.95 -2.67
CA ALA A 65 16.37 -3.63 -3.51
C ALA A 65 17.53 -2.71 -3.94
N HIS A 66 17.39 -1.40 -3.74
CA HIS A 66 18.30 -0.39 -4.29
C HIS A 66 19.05 0.39 -3.20
N ASN A 67 19.22 -0.20 -2.00
CA ASN A 67 20.05 0.38 -0.93
C ASN A 67 19.63 1.79 -0.48
N TYR A 68 18.36 2.15 -0.64
CA TYR A 68 17.84 3.47 -0.24
C TYR A 68 17.91 3.68 1.28
N PHE A 69 17.66 2.61 2.05
CA PHE A 69 17.59 2.65 3.51
C PHE A 69 18.95 2.34 4.15
N ILE A 70 19.98 3.10 3.78
CA ILE A 70 21.32 3.05 4.39
C ILE A 70 21.61 4.42 5.00
N ILE A 71 22.13 4.44 6.22
CA ILE A 71 22.34 5.71 6.95
C ILE A 71 23.28 6.67 6.21
N LYS A 72 24.32 6.14 5.54
CA LYS A 72 25.26 6.91 4.71
C LYS A 72 24.59 7.70 3.58
N ASN A 73 23.39 7.30 3.15
CA ASN A 73 22.67 7.97 2.09
C ASN A 73 21.79 9.12 2.60
N VAL A 74 21.71 9.31 3.93
CA VAL A 74 20.92 10.36 4.58
C VAL A 74 21.76 11.15 5.61
N PRO A 75 22.89 11.77 5.20
CA PRO A 75 23.73 12.54 6.12
C PRO A 75 23.06 13.80 6.67
N SER A 76 22.03 14.34 5.99
CA SER A 76 21.34 15.58 6.42
C SER A 76 20.80 15.54 7.85
N ILE A 77 20.33 14.38 8.32
CA ILE A 77 19.80 14.24 9.69
C ILE A 77 20.90 14.42 10.73
N GLU A 78 22.09 13.89 10.46
CA GLU A 78 23.24 14.05 11.36
C GLU A 78 23.75 15.51 11.35
N GLU A 79 23.84 16.12 10.17
CA GLU A 79 24.23 17.54 10.02
C GLU A 79 23.26 18.49 10.75
N LEU A 80 21.94 18.20 10.70
CA LEU A 80 20.93 18.96 11.42
C LEU A 80 20.97 18.71 12.94
N ALA A 81 21.32 17.49 13.36
CA ALA A 81 21.47 17.15 14.77
C ALA A 81 22.69 17.84 15.42
N ASP A 82 23.77 18.04 14.65
CA ASP A 82 24.98 18.75 15.06
C ASP A 82 24.76 20.26 15.27
N ASN A 83 23.75 20.85 14.62
CA ASN A 83 23.44 22.26 14.76
C ASN A 83 22.43 22.49 15.90
N GLU A 84 22.85 23.14 16.99
CA GLU A 84 22.04 23.38 18.20
C GLU A 84 20.69 24.07 17.94
N GLU A 85 20.61 24.96 16.95
CA GLU A 85 19.38 25.70 16.62
C GLU A 85 18.43 24.90 15.73
N LYS A 86 18.95 23.91 14.97
CA LYS A 86 18.21 23.15 13.96
C LYS A 86 17.90 21.70 14.37
N GLN A 87 18.20 21.31 15.61
CA GLN A 87 18.08 19.92 16.07
C GLN A 87 16.68 19.31 15.90
N LEU A 88 15.60 20.11 15.94
CA LEU A 88 14.22 19.62 15.79
C LEU A 88 13.70 19.63 14.35
N VAL A 89 14.39 20.32 13.44
CA VAL A 89 14.01 20.47 12.03
C VAL A 89 13.79 19.12 11.31
N PRO A 90 14.57 18.05 11.55
CA PRO A 90 14.27 16.75 10.94
C PRO A 90 12.87 16.24 11.23
N ILE A 91 12.39 16.39 12.48
CA ILE A 91 11.05 15.93 12.88
C ILE A 91 9.97 16.81 12.26
N GLU A 92 10.19 18.12 12.21
CA GLU A 92 9.27 19.05 11.54
C GLU A 92 9.09 18.72 10.06
N ILE A 93 10.19 18.43 9.35
CA ILE A 93 10.16 18.04 7.94
C ILE A 93 9.46 16.69 7.75
N ILE A 94 9.73 15.70 8.60
CA ILE A 94 9.06 14.38 8.56
C ILE A 94 7.55 14.54 8.80
N ILE A 95 7.14 15.30 9.80
CA ILE A 95 5.72 15.55 10.11
C ILE A 95 5.04 16.27 8.93
N LYS A 96 5.66 17.32 8.41
CA LYS A 96 5.11 18.07 7.26
C LYS A 96 4.96 17.18 6.02
N ALA A 97 5.93 16.31 5.76
CA ALA A 97 5.86 15.37 4.65
C ALA A 97 4.81 14.27 4.86
N PHE A 98 4.63 13.81 6.09
CA PHE A 98 3.56 12.88 6.44
C PHE A 98 2.17 13.52 6.26
N GLU A 99 1.98 14.74 6.76
CA GLU A 99 0.70 15.47 6.68
C GLU A 99 0.33 15.90 5.25
N SER A 100 1.31 16.03 4.35
CA SER A 100 1.04 16.37 2.95
C SER A 100 0.30 15.25 2.20
N ASN A 101 0.43 13.99 2.65
CA ASN A 101 -0.06 12.80 1.94
C ASN A 101 0.48 12.67 0.50
N LEU A 102 1.59 13.34 0.17
CA LEU A 102 2.22 13.31 -1.15
C LEU A 102 3.45 12.39 -1.23
N VAL A 103 3.87 11.79 -0.11
CA VAL A 103 5.03 10.90 -0.06
C VAL A 103 4.68 9.57 -0.75
N PRO A 104 5.31 9.22 -1.89
CA PRO A 104 4.94 8.00 -2.64
C PRO A 104 5.29 6.71 -1.91
N HIS A 105 6.35 6.75 -1.08
CA HIS A 105 6.89 5.61 -0.36
C HIS A 105 7.02 5.95 1.13
N PRO A 106 5.99 5.67 1.96
CA PRO A 106 5.99 6.00 3.40
C PRO A 106 7.17 5.43 4.18
N GLU A 107 7.86 4.41 3.65
CA GLU A 107 9.02 3.80 4.25
C GLU A 107 10.19 4.79 4.46
N THR A 108 10.27 5.87 3.67
CA THR A 108 11.27 6.93 3.89
C THR A 108 11.02 7.71 5.17
N LEU A 109 9.76 8.00 5.49
CA LEU A 109 9.35 8.66 6.73
C LEU A 109 9.72 7.80 7.93
N VAL A 110 9.41 6.50 7.84
CA VAL A 110 9.72 5.51 8.88
C VAL A 110 11.23 5.36 9.08
N PHE A 111 12.00 5.33 7.98
CA PHE A 111 13.46 5.25 8.04
C PHE A 111 14.10 6.51 8.64
N ALA A 112 13.69 7.69 8.18
CA ALA A 112 14.19 8.96 8.70
C ALA A 112 13.88 9.12 10.20
N LEU A 113 12.67 8.73 10.63
CA LEU A 113 12.30 8.72 12.05
C LEU A 113 13.16 7.73 12.86
N ALA A 114 13.45 6.56 12.30
CA ALA A 114 14.33 5.57 12.95
C ALA A 114 15.76 6.11 13.11
N ILE A 115 16.29 6.86 12.14
CA ILE A 115 17.58 7.55 12.27
C ILE A 115 17.52 8.56 13.40
N CYS A 116 16.48 9.41 13.45
CA CYS A 116 16.30 10.41 14.52
C CYS A 116 16.24 9.75 15.92
N CYS A 117 15.55 8.61 16.05
CA CYS A 117 15.47 7.84 17.29
C CYS A 117 16.80 7.24 17.77
N ARG A 118 17.78 7.15 16.88
CA ARG A 118 19.12 6.58 17.14
C ARG A 118 20.22 7.63 17.17
N GLN A 119 19.87 8.91 17.10
CA GLN A 119 20.82 10.00 17.31
C GLN A 119 21.39 9.97 18.73
N ASP A 120 22.69 10.17 18.84
CA ASP A 120 23.43 10.26 20.09
C ASP A 120 23.84 11.72 20.40
N LYS A 121 24.06 12.53 19.36
CA LYS A 121 24.49 13.94 19.47
C LYS A 121 23.41 14.88 20.01
N SER A 122 22.15 14.64 19.64
CA SER A 122 21.01 15.43 20.12
C SER A 122 20.00 14.57 20.87
N GLU A 123 19.98 14.72 22.20
CA GLU A 123 18.96 14.11 23.04
C GLU A 123 17.57 14.71 22.77
N LYS A 124 17.49 16.01 22.45
CA LYS A 124 16.24 16.70 22.10
C LYS A 124 15.59 16.07 20.87
N LEU A 125 16.36 15.85 19.80
CA LEU A 125 15.90 15.20 18.58
C LEU A 125 15.43 13.77 18.86
N ARG A 126 16.21 13.01 19.63
CA ARG A 126 15.86 11.63 20.00
C ARG A 126 14.55 11.56 20.80
N ALA A 127 14.34 12.46 21.76
CA ALA A 127 13.11 12.53 22.53
C ALA A 127 11.91 12.90 21.65
N ALA A 128 12.04 13.92 20.80
CA ALA A 128 11.00 14.34 19.85
C ALA A 128 10.64 13.23 18.86
N ALA A 129 11.64 12.44 18.41
CA ALA A 129 11.42 11.29 17.55
C ALA A 129 10.57 10.21 18.25
N TYR A 130 10.87 9.89 19.52
CA TYR A 130 10.09 8.91 20.30
C TYR A 130 8.62 9.32 20.49
N GLU A 131 8.34 10.60 20.69
CA GLU A 131 6.98 11.12 20.81
C GLU A 131 6.18 11.00 19.51
N ASN A 132 6.86 11.08 18.36
CA ASN A 132 6.24 11.03 17.04
C ASN A 132 6.12 9.61 16.44
N VAL A 133 6.61 8.56 17.11
CA VAL A 133 6.46 7.16 16.66
C VAL A 133 4.99 6.79 16.44
N GLY A 134 4.11 7.16 17.37
CA GLY A 134 2.67 6.90 17.24
C GLY A 134 2.02 7.63 16.07
N LYS A 135 2.50 8.83 15.74
CA LYS A 135 1.96 9.69 14.68
C LYS A 135 2.37 9.21 13.29
N ILE A 136 3.65 8.86 13.11
CA ILE A 136 4.19 8.47 11.80
C ILE A 136 3.92 6.99 11.52
N CYS A 137 4.09 6.12 12.52
CA CYS A 137 3.87 4.69 12.37
C CYS A 137 2.43 4.31 12.71
N VAL A 138 1.46 4.81 11.93
CA VAL A 138 0.03 4.58 12.20
C VAL A 138 -0.33 3.10 12.00
N SER A 139 0.10 2.49 10.90
CA SER A 139 -0.21 1.10 10.61
C SER A 139 0.72 0.13 11.37
N PRO A 140 0.28 -1.10 11.68
CA PRO A 140 1.15 -2.09 12.29
C PRO A 140 2.33 -2.46 11.39
N GLN A 141 2.16 -2.39 10.07
CA GLN A 141 3.25 -2.63 9.11
C GLN A 141 4.36 -1.58 9.27
N ASP A 142 4.01 -0.29 9.30
CA ASP A 142 4.98 0.81 9.45
C ASP A 142 5.68 0.75 10.81
N PHE A 143 4.95 0.38 11.86
CA PHE A 143 5.54 0.18 13.17
C PHE A 143 6.54 -0.98 13.20
N ILE A 144 6.20 -2.14 12.61
CA ILE A 144 7.14 -3.25 12.54
C ILE A 144 8.35 -2.88 11.67
N LEU A 145 8.15 -2.09 10.60
CA LEU A 145 9.23 -1.55 9.79
C LEU A 145 10.14 -0.61 10.58
N PHE A 146 9.56 0.27 11.41
CA PHE A 146 10.29 1.12 12.33
C PHE A 146 11.16 0.30 13.29
N ILE A 147 10.61 -0.75 13.91
CA ILE A 147 11.39 -1.64 14.77
C ILE A 147 12.54 -2.29 14.00
N ASN A 148 12.28 -2.74 12.76
CA ASN A 148 13.31 -3.32 11.92
C ASN A 148 14.45 -2.33 11.64
N PHE A 149 14.13 -1.12 11.18
CA PHE A 149 15.13 -0.09 10.92
C PHE A 149 15.87 0.32 12.19
N ALA A 150 15.16 0.65 13.27
CA ALA A 150 15.76 1.08 14.53
C ALA A 150 16.66 -0.02 15.13
N SER A 151 16.31 -1.30 14.97
CA SER A 151 17.13 -2.42 15.45
C SER A 151 18.33 -2.71 14.57
N ARG A 152 18.19 -2.54 13.24
CA ARG A 152 19.28 -2.70 12.28
C ARG A 152 20.34 -1.61 12.44
N LEU A 153 19.91 -0.35 12.58
CA LEU A 153 20.79 0.80 12.79
C LEU A 153 21.68 0.60 14.03
N CYS A 154 21.18 0.03 15.12
CA CYS A 154 22.02 -0.28 16.29
C CYS A 154 23.16 -1.28 16.05
N ARG A 155 23.10 -2.08 14.98
CA ARG A 155 24.10 -3.12 14.67
C ARG A 155 25.07 -2.66 13.57
N GLU A 156 24.81 -1.52 12.97
CA GLU A 156 25.56 -1.02 11.83
C GLU A 156 26.86 -0.38 12.33
N LYS A 157 27.99 -1.09 12.14
CA LYS A 157 29.32 -0.68 12.61
C LYS A 157 29.82 0.64 12.01
N GLU A 158 29.15 1.12 10.97
CA GLU A 158 29.47 2.38 10.29
C GLU A 158 28.97 3.60 11.07
N LEU A 159 28.07 3.38 12.02
CA LEU A 159 27.79 4.35 13.05
C LEU A 159 28.87 4.20 14.12
N ASN A 160 29.61 5.27 14.41
CA ASN A 160 30.51 5.34 15.57
C ASN A 160 29.75 5.29 16.92
N TYR A 161 28.47 4.92 16.90
CA TYR A 161 27.56 4.97 18.02
C TYR A 161 27.43 3.58 18.64
N VAL A 162 28.05 3.39 19.80
CA VAL A 162 27.75 2.27 20.70
C VAL A 162 26.40 2.55 21.38
N THR A 163 25.30 2.48 20.64
CA THR A 163 23.97 2.62 21.23
C THR A 163 23.49 1.28 21.77
N GLN A 164 23.05 1.25 23.03
CA GLN A 164 22.37 0.08 23.58
C GLN A 164 21.05 -0.15 22.82
N GLY A 165 20.88 -1.31 22.21
CA GLY A 165 19.77 -1.58 21.28
C GLY A 165 18.37 -1.27 21.83
N TRP A 166 18.10 -1.67 23.08
CA TRP A 166 16.79 -1.55 23.75
C TRP A 166 16.88 -0.76 25.06
N GLY A 167 17.45 0.45 24.98
CA GLY A 167 17.50 1.40 26.10
C GLY A 167 16.10 1.82 26.61
N ASN A 168 16.07 2.50 27.77
CA ASN A 168 14.81 2.89 28.43
C ASN A 168 13.90 3.75 27.53
N GLY A 169 14.48 4.74 26.83
CA GLY A 169 13.72 5.62 25.93
C GLY A 169 13.05 4.86 24.77
N PHE A 170 13.79 3.96 24.12
CA PHE A 170 13.24 3.14 23.03
C PHE A 170 12.15 2.20 23.53
N ARG A 171 12.36 1.51 24.67
CA ARG A 171 11.33 0.66 25.29
C ARG A 171 10.07 1.46 25.63
N LYS A 172 10.21 2.66 26.17
CA LYS A 172 9.09 3.56 26.46
C LYS A 172 8.33 3.95 25.20
N ALA A 173 9.01 4.33 24.12
CA ALA A 173 8.37 4.66 22.84
C ALA A 173 7.57 3.48 22.26
N VAL A 174 8.16 2.28 22.28
CA VAL A 174 7.52 1.03 21.83
C VAL A 174 6.31 0.69 22.69
N ASN A 175 6.42 0.81 24.01
CA ASN A 175 5.31 0.55 24.92
C ASN A 175 4.18 1.57 24.74
N ASN A 176 4.51 2.85 24.58
CA ASN A 176 3.53 3.89 24.29
C ASN A 176 2.75 3.58 23.01
N TRP A 177 3.40 3.10 21.95
CA TRP A 177 2.73 2.76 20.70
C TRP A 177 1.67 1.64 20.86
N TYR A 178 1.94 0.62 21.68
CA TYR A 178 0.96 -0.43 21.96
C TYR A 178 -0.14 0.06 22.89
N LEU A 179 0.24 0.74 23.99
CA LEU A 179 -0.67 1.09 25.08
C LEU A 179 -1.57 2.28 24.76
N SER A 180 -1.21 3.12 23.78
CA SER A 180 -2.04 4.24 23.31
C SER A 180 -3.26 3.81 22.50
N LYS A 181 -3.35 2.53 22.09
CA LYS A 181 -4.48 2.01 21.33
C LYS A 181 -5.61 1.58 22.25
N GLU A 182 -6.84 1.64 21.74
CA GLU A 182 -7.98 1.01 22.39
C GLU A 182 -7.84 -0.52 22.39
N PRO A 183 -8.38 -1.25 23.38
CA PRO A 183 -8.13 -2.68 23.53
C PRO A 183 -8.50 -3.52 22.29
N LEU A 184 -9.64 -3.26 21.67
CA LEU A 184 -10.07 -3.96 20.46
C LEU A 184 -9.21 -3.60 19.24
N ASP A 185 -8.79 -2.35 19.12
CA ASP A 185 -7.89 -1.92 18.04
C ASP A 185 -6.50 -2.50 18.19
N LEU A 186 -6.03 -2.67 19.42
CA LEU A 186 -4.80 -3.39 19.73
C LEU A 186 -4.92 -4.85 19.27
N ALA A 187 -6.05 -5.51 19.55
CA ALA A 187 -6.31 -6.87 19.08
C ALA A 187 -6.29 -6.94 17.54
N LYS A 188 -7.01 -6.05 16.86
CA LYS A 188 -7.01 -5.94 15.39
C LYS A 188 -5.60 -5.73 14.81
N CYS A 189 -4.79 -4.89 15.46
CA CYS A 189 -3.42 -4.61 15.02
C CYS A 189 -2.54 -5.87 15.05
N VAL A 190 -2.55 -6.59 16.17
CA VAL A 190 -1.65 -7.73 16.38
C VAL A 190 -2.09 -8.98 15.61
N THR A 191 -3.37 -9.08 15.27
CA THR A 191 -3.92 -10.18 14.47
C THR A 191 -3.78 -9.94 12.97
N LYS A 192 -3.91 -8.67 12.49
CA LYS A 192 -3.77 -8.31 11.07
C LYS A 192 -2.40 -8.64 10.52
N TYR A 193 -1.34 -8.29 11.26
CA TYR A 193 0.04 -8.59 10.88
C TYR A 193 0.78 -9.27 12.03
N LYS A 194 0.66 -10.59 12.15
CA LYS A 194 1.39 -11.36 13.18
C LYS A 194 2.91 -11.14 13.09
N SER A 195 3.43 -10.93 11.88
CA SER A 195 4.83 -10.64 11.60
C SER A 195 5.03 -9.95 10.26
N ARG A 196 6.01 -9.03 10.18
CA ARG A 196 6.47 -8.39 8.94
C ARG A 196 7.97 -8.06 9.06
N TYR A 197 8.67 -7.88 7.95
CA TYR A 197 10.08 -7.47 7.91
C TYR A 197 11.02 -8.26 8.84
N GLY A 198 10.74 -9.56 9.06
CA GLY A 198 11.51 -10.42 9.95
C GLY A 198 11.23 -10.28 11.45
N TRP A 199 10.26 -9.45 11.85
CA TRP A 199 9.88 -9.20 13.24
C TRP A 199 8.45 -9.67 13.54
N LYS A 200 8.25 -10.22 14.74
CA LYS A 200 6.94 -10.63 15.28
C LYS A 200 6.55 -9.71 16.42
N HIS A 201 5.25 -9.42 16.57
CA HIS A 201 4.75 -8.71 17.75
C HIS A 201 5.18 -9.40 19.06
N LYS A 202 5.22 -10.74 19.08
CA LYS A 202 5.73 -11.54 20.19
C LYS A 202 7.15 -11.15 20.62
N ASP A 203 8.05 -10.96 19.65
CA ASP A 203 9.44 -10.64 19.93
C ASP A 203 9.56 -9.19 20.42
N ILE A 204 8.82 -8.28 19.81
CA ILE A 204 8.77 -6.85 20.20
C ILE A 204 8.28 -6.72 21.65
N VAL A 205 7.16 -7.35 22.01
CA VAL A 205 6.57 -7.31 23.37
C VAL A 205 7.53 -7.92 24.40
N LYS A 206 8.23 -9.00 24.05
CA LYS A 206 9.25 -9.59 24.92
C LYS A 206 10.41 -8.64 25.20
N MET A 207 10.80 -7.82 24.22
CA MET A 207 11.93 -6.90 24.37
C MET A 207 11.53 -5.59 25.05
N SER A 208 10.30 -5.13 24.84
CA SER A 208 9.83 -3.84 25.37
C SER A 208 9.23 -3.93 26.78
N HIS A 209 8.77 -5.12 27.18
CA HIS A 209 8.13 -5.37 28.48
C HIS A 209 7.01 -4.37 28.80
N PRO A 210 5.95 -4.29 27.97
CA PRO A 210 4.83 -3.40 28.23
C PRO A 210 4.11 -3.82 29.52
N SER A 211 3.79 -2.85 30.36
CA SER A 211 3.00 -3.04 31.57
C SER A 211 1.76 -2.14 31.49
N THR A 212 0.60 -2.67 31.86
CA THR A 212 -0.69 -1.98 31.78
C THR A 212 -1.57 -2.34 32.96
N ASN A 213 -2.41 -1.40 33.37
CA ASN A 213 -3.43 -1.61 34.40
C ASN A 213 -4.79 -2.00 33.79
N SER A 214 -4.91 -2.01 32.45
CA SER A 214 -6.13 -2.42 31.77
C SER A 214 -6.13 -3.94 31.57
N PRO A 215 -7.09 -4.66 32.17
CA PRO A 215 -7.18 -6.11 32.02
C PRO A 215 -7.40 -6.53 30.55
N GLU A 216 -8.10 -5.71 29.76
CA GLU A 216 -8.34 -5.94 28.34
C GLU A 216 -7.04 -5.91 27.53
N LYS A 217 -6.19 -4.89 27.74
CA LYS A 217 -4.89 -4.78 27.06
C LYS A 217 -3.94 -5.88 27.54
N GLU A 218 -3.98 -6.22 28.83
CA GLU A 218 -3.20 -7.33 29.38
C GLU A 218 -3.55 -8.66 28.72
N LEU A 219 -4.84 -8.92 28.47
CA LEU A 219 -5.29 -10.10 27.74
C LEU A 219 -4.69 -10.16 26.33
N VAL A 220 -4.75 -9.06 25.57
CA VAL A 220 -4.21 -9.02 24.20
C VAL A 220 -2.69 -9.24 24.21
N LEU A 221 -1.96 -8.65 25.16
CA LEU A 221 -0.52 -8.87 25.31
C LEU A 221 -0.21 -10.33 25.70
N LYS A 222 -1.00 -10.96 26.57
CA LYS A 222 -0.90 -12.39 26.89
C LYS A 222 -1.13 -13.24 25.65
N TYR A 223 -2.11 -12.90 24.81
CA TYR A 223 -2.38 -13.60 23.55
C TYR A 223 -1.17 -13.53 22.62
N VAL A 224 -0.57 -12.34 22.47
CA VAL A 224 0.63 -12.17 21.63
C VAL A 224 1.80 -13.04 22.11
N LEU A 225 1.96 -13.21 23.43
CA LEU A 225 3.04 -13.99 24.03
C LEU A 225 2.83 -15.51 23.96
N TYR A 226 1.62 -15.95 24.32
CA TYR A 226 1.33 -17.37 24.60
C TYR A 226 0.35 -18.02 23.62
N GLY A 227 -0.39 -17.24 22.84
CA GLY A 227 -1.42 -17.71 21.93
C GLY A 227 -2.72 -18.09 22.63
N MET A 228 -3.74 -18.44 21.82
CA MET A 228 -5.10 -18.65 22.29
C MET A 228 -5.28 -19.91 23.17
N VAL A 229 -4.49 -20.96 22.91
CA VAL A 229 -4.58 -22.24 23.65
C VAL A 229 -4.34 -22.04 25.13
N LYS A 230 -3.30 -21.27 25.50
CA LYS A 230 -2.98 -21.01 26.90
C LYS A 230 -4.03 -20.14 27.58
N ILE A 231 -4.57 -19.14 26.87
CA ILE A 231 -5.63 -18.28 27.39
C ILE A 231 -6.87 -19.09 27.75
N LYS A 232 -7.31 -20.00 26.88
CA LYS A 232 -8.46 -20.87 27.16
C LYS A 232 -8.22 -21.77 28.37
N ALA A 233 -7.01 -22.33 28.49
CA ALA A 233 -6.65 -23.15 29.64
C ALA A 233 -6.67 -22.33 30.94
N ASP A 234 -6.12 -21.11 30.93
CA ASP A 234 -6.10 -20.21 32.09
C ASP A 234 -7.53 -19.79 32.50
N LEU A 235 -8.44 -19.56 31.54
CA LEU A 235 -9.85 -19.25 31.80
C LEU A 235 -10.61 -20.45 32.40
N ASN A 236 -10.39 -21.66 31.88
CA ASN A 236 -11.02 -22.88 32.41
C ASN A 236 -10.51 -23.24 33.82
N ASN A 237 -9.23 -23.02 34.11
CA ASN A 237 -8.68 -23.27 35.44
C ASN A 237 -9.17 -22.26 36.49
N GLN A 238 -9.60 -21.06 36.07
CA GLN A 238 -10.21 -20.06 36.95
C GLN A 238 -11.66 -20.42 37.31
N SER A 239 -12.39 -21.13 36.46
CA SER A 239 -13.76 -21.59 36.75
C SER A 239 -13.81 -22.86 37.61
N GLU A 240 -12.73 -23.66 37.65
CA GLU A 240 -12.66 -24.92 38.41
C GLU A 240 -12.10 -24.80 39.84
N ASN A 241 -11.68 -23.60 40.28
CA ASN A 241 -11.04 -23.41 41.60
C ASN A 241 -12.08 -23.16 42.72
N PRO A 242 -12.32 -24.08 43.68
CA PRO A 242 -13.42 -23.95 44.67
C PRO A 242 -13.18 -22.97 45.82
N ASN A 243 -12.00 -22.33 45.91
CA ASN A 243 -11.58 -21.58 47.10
C ASN A 243 -11.71 -20.05 47.00
N ASN A 244 -12.38 -19.53 45.98
CA ASN A 244 -12.82 -18.13 45.99
C ASN A 244 -14.20 -18.01 46.66
N GLN A 245 -14.25 -18.28 47.96
CA GLN A 245 -15.31 -17.75 48.82
C GLN A 245 -15.08 -16.24 49.00
N SER A 246 -15.53 -15.46 48.02
CA SER A 246 -16.03 -14.11 48.24
C SER A 246 -17.51 -14.15 47.92
N GLU A 247 -18.31 -13.98 48.97
CA GLU A 247 -19.76 -13.93 48.97
C GLU A 247 -20.29 -12.93 47.92
N ASN A 248 -20.87 -13.44 46.83
CA ASN A 248 -22.09 -12.95 46.19
C ASN A 248 -22.34 -13.71 44.86
N PRO A 249 -23.45 -14.45 44.71
CA PRO A 249 -23.74 -15.25 43.50
C PRO A 249 -24.08 -14.44 42.23
N ASN A 250 -23.88 -13.12 42.22
CA ASN A 250 -24.31 -12.21 41.14
C ASN A 250 -23.15 -11.46 40.44
N ASN A 251 -21.88 -11.83 40.67
CA ASN A 251 -20.75 -11.30 39.90
C ASN A 251 -20.44 -12.16 38.66
N GLN A 252 -21.47 -12.63 37.94
CA GLN A 252 -21.35 -12.85 36.49
C GLN A 252 -21.33 -11.48 35.82
N SER A 253 -20.23 -10.77 35.98
CA SER A 253 -19.88 -9.65 35.12
C SER A 253 -18.48 -9.93 34.60
N GLU A 254 -18.34 -11.00 33.81
CA GLU A 254 -17.26 -11.07 32.82
C GLU A 254 -17.36 -9.76 32.03
N ASN A 255 -16.32 -8.91 32.11
CA ASN A 255 -16.34 -7.61 31.44
C ASN A 255 -16.75 -7.83 29.98
N PRO A 256 -17.88 -7.25 29.50
CA PRO A 256 -18.43 -7.56 28.18
C PRO A 256 -17.40 -7.27 27.07
N ASN A 257 -16.54 -6.28 27.30
CA ASN A 257 -15.44 -5.91 26.43
C ASN A 257 -14.34 -6.99 26.33
N ILE A 258 -14.04 -7.70 27.42
CA ILE A 258 -13.06 -8.82 27.40
C ILE A 258 -13.61 -9.97 26.56
N ASN A 259 -14.90 -10.30 26.74
CA ASN A 259 -15.56 -11.35 25.97
C ASN A 259 -15.64 -11.01 24.48
N GLU A 260 -15.89 -9.74 24.14
CA GLU A 260 -15.85 -9.26 22.76
C GLU A 260 -14.46 -9.42 22.14
N ILE A 261 -13.39 -9.03 22.85
CA ILE A 261 -12.02 -9.18 22.37
C ILE A 261 -11.63 -10.65 22.22
N LEU A 262 -11.99 -11.50 23.17
CA LEU A 262 -11.76 -12.95 23.10
C LEU A 262 -12.46 -13.56 21.90
N LYS A 263 -13.73 -13.18 21.69
CA LYS A 263 -14.51 -13.64 20.54
C LYS A 263 -13.87 -13.20 19.23
N TYR A 264 -13.48 -11.93 19.12
CA TYR A 264 -12.79 -11.42 17.93
C TYR A 264 -11.50 -12.19 17.64
N ILE A 265 -10.63 -12.38 18.64
CA ILE A 265 -9.37 -13.12 18.48
C ILE A 265 -9.65 -14.57 18.09
N GLN A 266 -10.67 -15.20 18.68
CA GLN A 266 -11.08 -16.55 18.33
C GLN A 266 -11.53 -16.65 16.88
N ASP A 267 -12.40 -15.73 16.44
CA ASP A 267 -12.92 -15.70 15.07
C ASP A 267 -11.80 -15.49 14.05
N VAL A 268 -10.77 -14.70 14.38
CA VAL A 268 -9.59 -14.56 13.51
C VAL A 268 -8.76 -15.86 13.44
N GLU A 269 -8.57 -16.57 14.55
CA GLU A 269 -7.86 -17.85 14.53
C GLU A 269 -8.66 -18.93 13.79
N ASP A 270 -9.98 -18.97 14.00
CA ASP A 270 -10.89 -19.87 13.28
C ASP A 270 -10.87 -19.56 11.78
N PHE A 271 -10.88 -18.29 11.39
CA PHE A 271 -10.82 -17.86 10.00
C PHE A 271 -9.55 -18.34 9.30
N LYS A 272 -8.40 -18.29 9.96
CA LYS A 272 -7.11 -18.79 9.42
C LYS A 272 -7.12 -20.29 9.13
N HIS A 273 -8.00 -21.03 9.78
CA HIS A 273 -8.13 -22.49 9.66
C HIS A 273 -9.47 -22.90 9.04
N CYS A 274 -10.21 -21.94 8.47
CA CYS A 274 -11.50 -22.19 7.87
C CYS A 274 -11.30 -22.85 6.49
N GLU A 275 -11.96 -23.99 6.30
CA GLU A 275 -12.03 -24.68 5.00
C GLU A 275 -13.37 -24.42 4.29
N ASP A 276 -14.38 -23.95 5.03
CA ASP A 276 -15.71 -23.62 4.51
C ASP A 276 -15.73 -22.21 3.93
N GLU A 277 -16.04 -22.10 2.63
CA GLU A 277 -16.10 -20.85 1.87
C GLU A 277 -17.23 -19.92 2.39
N VAL A 278 -18.38 -20.48 2.75
CA VAL A 278 -19.55 -19.71 3.21
C VAL A 278 -19.30 -19.12 4.59
N ARG A 279 -18.74 -19.92 5.51
CA ARG A 279 -18.36 -19.44 6.84
C ARG A 279 -17.26 -18.38 6.74
N ALA A 280 -16.30 -18.56 5.85
CA ALA A 280 -15.24 -17.58 5.61
C ALA A 280 -15.81 -16.25 5.08
N ALA A 281 -16.73 -16.30 4.11
CA ALA A 281 -17.41 -15.11 3.59
C ALA A 281 -18.20 -14.36 4.69
N ALA A 282 -18.93 -15.08 5.54
CA ALA A 282 -19.67 -14.47 6.65
C ALA A 282 -18.73 -13.77 7.67
N LEU A 283 -17.57 -14.36 7.97
CA LEU A 283 -16.56 -13.75 8.84
C LEU A 283 -15.90 -12.52 8.21
N LEU A 284 -15.65 -12.55 6.90
CA LEU A 284 -15.16 -11.41 6.13
C LEU A 284 -16.13 -10.23 6.18
N GLU A 285 -17.43 -10.48 5.98
CA GLU A 285 -18.48 -9.46 6.03
C GLU A 285 -18.64 -8.88 7.45
N THR A 286 -18.62 -9.75 8.47
CA THR A 286 -18.84 -9.34 9.87
C THR A 286 -17.72 -8.44 10.38
N TYR A 287 -16.46 -8.78 10.11
CA TYR A 287 -15.31 -8.09 10.69
C TYR A 287 -14.53 -7.21 9.72
N GLY A 288 -14.90 -7.21 8.43
CA GLY A 288 -14.19 -6.46 7.39
C GLY A 288 -12.74 -6.90 7.24
N PHE A 289 -12.47 -8.21 7.32
CA PHE A 289 -11.10 -8.72 7.22
C PHE A 289 -10.46 -8.36 5.88
N SER A 290 -9.22 -7.87 5.92
CA SER A 290 -8.42 -7.62 4.71
C SER A 290 -7.88 -8.93 4.12
N LEU A 291 -7.48 -8.89 2.84
CA LEU A 291 -6.85 -9.99 2.10
C LEU A 291 -5.75 -10.75 2.88
N GLU A 292 -5.01 -10.03 3.72
CA GLU A 292 -3.95 -10.56 4.59
C GLU A 292 -4.41 -11.60 5.61
N HIS A 293 -5.71 -11.61 5.98
CA HIS A 293 -6.28 -12.62 6.85
C HIS A 293 -6.70 -13.87 6.10
N VAL A 294 -6.96 -13.75 4.78
CA VAL A 294 -7.60 -14.80 3.99
C VAL A 294 -6.62 -15.96 3.79
N PRO A 295 -6.99 -17.19 4.18
CA PRO A 295 -6.18 -18.36 3.93
C PRO A 295 -5.85 -18.53 2.45
N GLY A 296 -4.61 -18.93 2.14
CA GLY A 296 -4.12 -19.01 0.77
C GLY A 296 -4.92 -19.95 -0.15
N HIS A 297 -5.54 -21.00 0.42
CA HIS A 297 -6.43 -21.89 -0.34
C HIS A 297 -7.75 -21.23 -0.74
N LEU A 298 -8.26 -20.30 0.07
CA LEU A 298 -9.49 -19.56 -0.19
C LEU A 298 -9.29 -18.40 -1.18
N LEU A 299 -8.05 -17.96 -1.44
CA LEU A 299 -7.76 -16.92 -2.45
C LEU A 299 -8.14 -17.33 -3.88
N LYS A 300 -8.33 -18.63 -4.13
CA LYS A 300 -8.73 -19.19 -5.43
C LYS A 300 -10.23 -19.48 -5.52
N SER A 301 -10.96 -19.39 -4.40
CA SER A 301 -12.40 -19.63 -4.37
C SER A 301 -13.12 -18.54 -5.15
N LYS A 302 -14.05 -18.95 -6.02
CA LYS A 302 -14.79 -18.04 -6.89
C LYS A 302 -15.96 -17.37 -6.16
N GLU A 303 -16.38 -17.90 -5.02
CA GLU A 303 -17.55 -17.40 -4.27
C GLU A 303 -17.39 -15.95 -3.79
N HIS A 304 -16.15 -15.47 -3.60
CA HIS A 304 -15.90 -14.08 -3.21
C HIS A 304 -16.07 -13.07 -4.37
N GLN A 305 -16.15 -13.53 -5.62
CA GLN A 305 -16.27 -12.67 -6.80
C GLN A 305 -17.73 -12.64 -7.28
N GLN A 306 -18.48 -11.64 -6.82
CA GLN A 306 -19.89 -11.47 -7.19
C GLN A 306 -20.00 -11.06 -8.67
N SER A 307 -20.68 -11.89 -9.47
CA SER A 307 -21.02 -11.56 -10.86
C SER A 307 -22.09 -10.47 -10.90
N THR A 308 -21.91 -9.47 -11.75
CA THR A 308 -22.92 -8.41 -11.94
C THR A 308 -24.04 -8.83 -12.90
N ASN A 309 -23.82 -9.90 -13.69
CA ASN A 309 -24.74 -10.37 -14.74
C ASN A 309 -25.03 -9.32 -15.84
N LEU A 310 -24.19 -8.29 -15.94
CA LEU A 310 -24.27 -7.27 -16.98
C LEU A 310 -23.62 -7.75 -18.28
N ARG A 311 -23.92 -7.06 -19.38
CA ARG A 311 -23.33 -7.34 -20.70
C ARG A 311 -22.14 -6.43 -20.93
N TYR A 312 -20.95 -7.02 -21.03
CA TYR A 312 -19.68 -6.32 -21.17
C TYR A 312 -19.18 -6.34 -22.62
N LEU A 313 -18.76 -5.18 -23.11
CA LEU A 313 -17.90 -5.07 -24.29
C LEU A 313 -16.51 -4.63 -23.86
N LEU A 314 -15.52 -5.52 -23.95
CA LEU A 314 -14.12 -5.21 -23.71
C LEU A 314 -13.40 -5.01 -25.03
N THR A 315 -12.90 -3.80 -25.29
CA THR A 315 -12.08 -3.53 -26.48
C THR A 315 -10.62 -3.28 -26.08
N ILE A 316 -9.70 -4.06 -26.64
CA ILE A 316 -8.27 -4.01 -26.33
C ILE A 316 -7.51 -3.40 -27.51
N SER A 317 -6.67 -2.40 -27.23
CA SER A 317 -5.69 -1.88 -28.18
C SER A 317 -4.56 -2.88 -28.39
N THR A 318 -4.24 -3.15 -29.65
CA THR A 318 -3.11 -3.98 -30.08
C THR A 318 -2.12 -3.15 -30.89
N ASN A 319 -2.03 -1.84 -30.60
CA ASN A 319 -1.05 -0.97 -31.23
C ASN A 319 0.38 -1.27 -30.74
N LYS A 320 1.39 -0.73 -31.41
CA LYS A 320 2.80 -0.96 -31.05
C LYS A 320 3.15 -0.43 -29.65
N ALA A 321 2.46 0.59 -29.16
CA ALA A 321 2.68 1.12 -27.81
C ALA A 321 2.27 0.10 -26.73
N MET A 322 1.24 -0.70 -26.99
CA MET A 322 0.80 -1.77 -26.09
C MET A 322 1.77 -2.97 -26.04
N GLU A 323 2.75 -3.06 -26.94
CA GLU A 323 3.84 -4.05 -26.85
C GLU A 323 4.95 -3.63 -25.86
N ALA A 324 4.94 -2.37 -25.41
CA ALA A 324 5.86 -1.92 -24.37
C ALA A 324 5.46 -2.50 -23.00
N PRO A 325 6.43 -2.67 -22.08
CA PRO A 325 6.16 -3.02 -20.69
C PRO A 325 5.18 -2.03 -20.05
N THR A 326 4.27 -2.55 -19.22
CA THR A 326 3.30 -1.72 -18.51
C THR A 326 3.97 -0.86 -17.44
N TRP A 327 3.32 0.26 -17.12
CA TRP A 327 3.80 1.20 -16.11
C TRP A 327 4.02 0.47 -14.77
N HIS A 328 5.25 0.53 -14.23
CA HIS A 328 5.70 -0.21 -13.04
C HIS A 328 5.74 -1.75 -13.12
N ASN A 329 5.59 -2.35 -14.30
CA ASN A 329 5.73 -3.80 -14.47
C ASN A 329 6.56 -4.14 -15.72
N ALA A 330 7.81 -4.53 -15.50
CA ALA A 330 8.76 -4.90 -16.55
C ALA A 330 8.53 -6.31 -17.13
N ASN A 331 7.66 -7.12 -16.51
CA ASN A 331 7.45 -8.52 -16.85
C ASN A 331 6.22 -8.74 -17.75
N MET A 332 5.39 -7.71 -17.96
CA MET A 332 4.18 -7.81 -18.77
C MET A 332 3.99 -6.58 -19.65
N THR A 333 3.66 -6.83 -20.91
CA THR A 333 3.27 -5.82 -21.90
C THR A 333 1.84 -5.35 -21.70
N GLY A 334 1.48 -4.21 -22.31
CA GLY A 334 0.11 -3.70 -22.33
C GLY A 334 -0.89 -4.71 -22.91
N VAL A 335 -0.55 -5.37 -24.03
CA VAL A 335 -1.41 -6.40 -24.65
C VAL A 335 -1.58 -7.62 -23.74
N GLU A 336 -0.51 -8.07 -23.08
CA GLU A 336 -0.58 -9.18 -22.11
C GLU A 336 -1.48 -8.84 -20.92
N THR A 337 -1.41 -7.60 -20.44
CA THR A 337 -2.27 -7.11 -19.37
C THR A 337 -3.73 -7.04 -19.82
N GLY A 338 -3.99 -6.54 -21.04
CA GLY A 338 -5.33 -6.56 -21.63
C GLY A 338 -5.89 -7.98 -21.77
N CYS A 339 -5.05 -8.95 -22.16
CA CYS A 339 -5.41 -10.36 -22.23
C CYS A 339 -5.79 -10.94 -20.85
N LEU A 340 -5.06 -10.58 -19.78
CA LEU A 340 -5.42 -10.97 -18.42
C LEU A 340 -6.76 -10.39 -17.98
N ILE A 341 -7.03 -9.11 -18.28
CA ILE A 341 -8.32 -8.48 -17.98
C ILE A 341 -9.45 -9.19 -18.72
N ALA A 342 -9.25 -9.52 -20.01
CA ALA A 342 -10.21 -10.31 -20.79
C ALA A 342 -10.51 -11.66 -20.14
N MET A 343 -9.46 -12.39 -19.75
CA MET A 343 -9.59 -13.67 -19.07
C MET A 343 -10.33 -13.57 -17.74
N MET A 344 -10.08 -12.52 -16.96
CA MET A 344 -10.78 -12.29 -15.70
C MET A 344 -12.27 -12.06 -15.95
N LEU A 345 -12.62 -11.16 -16.87
CA LEU A 345 -14.01 -10.86 -17.18
C LEU A 345 -14.74 -12.09 -17.73
N LEU A 346 -14.16 -12.83 -18.68
CA LEU A 346 -14.75 -14.06 -19.23
C LEU A 346 -15.00 -15.15 -18.18
N ARG A 347 -14.26 -15.12 -17.07
CA ARG A 347 -14.40 -16.08 -15.97
C ARG A 347 -15.38 -15.63 -14.89
N CYS A 348 -15.57 -14.31 -14.74
CA CYS A 348 -16.43 -13.72 -13.72
C CYS A 348 -17.86 -13.46 -14.23
N GLU A 349 -18.00 -13.15 -15.51
CA GLU A 349 -19.26 -12.71 -16.12
C GLU A 349 -19.70 -13.67 -17.22
N THR A 350 -21.01 -13.84 -17.36
CA THR A 350 -21.58 -14.74 -18.38
C THR A 350 -21.64 -14.11 -19.77
N ASN A 351 -21.73 -12.78 -19.84
CA ASN A 351 -22.00 -12.02 -21.06
C ASN A 351 -20.84 -11.06 -21.37
N VAL A 352 -19.75 -11.58 -21.92
CA VAL A 352 -18.57 -10.77 -22.27
C VAL A 352 -18.25 -10.93 -23.75
N THR A 353 -18.15 -9.81 -24.45
CA THR A 353 -17.64 -9.77 -25.82
C THR A 353 -16.27 -9.09 -25.83
N ILE A 354 -15.28 -9.79 -26.39
CA ILE A 354 -13.92 -9.26 -26.55
C ILE A 354 -13.79 -8.71 -27.97
N ALA A 355 -13.19 -7.53 -28.11
CA ALA A 355 -12.98 -6.90 -29.39
C ALA A 355 -11.63 -6.16 -29.46
N THR A 356 -11.21 -5.80 -30.67
CA THR A 356 -9.98 -5.05 -30.92
C THR A 356 -10.18 -3.96 -31.98
N TYR A 357 -9.31 -2.95 -31.95
CA TYR A 357 -9.33 -1.84 -32.91
C TYR A 357 -8.72 -2.26 -34.25
N LYS A 358 -9.33 -1.84 -35.37
CA LYS A 358 -8.86 -2.15 -36.73
C LYS A 358 -8.35 -0.91 -37.45
N ASN A 359 -7.30 -1.09 -38.25
CA ASN A 359 -6.67 -0.02 -39.04
C ASN A 359 -7.49 0.44 -40.25
N VAL A 360 -8.32 -0.45 -40.83
CA VAL A 360 -9.10 -0.15 -42.04
C VAL A 360 -10.48 0.36 -41.63
N GLN A 361 -10.79 1.60 -42.03
CA GLN A 361 -12.06 2.30 -41.77
C GLN A 361 -12.38 2.55 -40.28
N GLU A 362 -11.38 2.48 -39.39
CA GLU A 362 -11.55 2.74 -37.95
C GLU A 362 -12.66 1.89 -37.30
N GLN A 363 -12.80 0.63 -37.73
CA GLN A 363 -13.81 -0.30 -37.23
C GLN A 363 -13.30 -1.11 -36.04
N VAL A 364 -14.23 -1.71 -35.30
CA VAL A 364 -13.94 -2.68 -34.22
C VAL A 364 -14.20 -4.08 -34.75
N THR A 365 -13.34 -5.03 -34.37
CA THR A 365 -13.50 -6.45 -34.74
C THR A 365 -13.64 -7.29 -33.49
N THR A 366 -14.71 -8.07 -33.41
CA THR A 366 -14.92 -9.01 -32.30
C THR A 366 -13.97 -10.20 -32.43
N VAL A 367 -13.43 -10.62 -31.30
CA VAL A 367 -12.54 -11.76 -31.19
C VAL A 367 -13.31 -12.92 -30.60
N ASN A 368 -13.35 -14.05 -31.30
CA ASN A 368 -14.02 -15.25 -30.80
C ASN A 368 -13.13 -15.93 -29.74
N VAL A 369 -13.43 -15.61 -28.47
CA VAL A 369 -12.72 -16.10 -27.29
C VAL A 369 -13.72 -16.64 -26.29
N ASP A 370 -13.39 -17.76 -25.65
CA ASP A 370 -14.20 -18.35 -24.58
C ASP A 370 -13.43 -18.43 -23.24
N LYS A 371 -14.14 -18.81 -22.17
CA LYS A 371 -13.58 -18.96 -20.83
C LYS A 371 -12.66 -20.19 -20.62
N THR A 372 -12.65 -21.15 -21.54
CA THR A 372 -11.85 -22.39 -21.50
C THR A 372 -10.47 -22.23 -22.15
N GLN A 373 -10.30 -21.22 -23.01
CA GLN A 373 -9.03 -20.95 -23.67
C GLN A 373 -7.93 -20.50 -22.69
N SER A 374 -6.68 -20.90 -22.98
CA SER A 374 -5.51 -20.52 -22.20
C SER A 374 -5.06 -19.09 -22.50
N PHE A 375 -4.29 -18.50 -21.58
CA PHE A 375 -3.70 -17.18 -21.76
C PHE A 375 -2.91 -17.04 -23.07
N SER A 376 -2.07 -18.03 -23.39
CA SER A 376 -1.28 -18.04 -24.62
C SER A 376 -2.16 -18.05 -25.87
N ASN A 377 -3.23 -18.86 -25.88
CA ASN A 377 -4.13 -18.94 -27.02
C ASN A 377 -4.84 -17.59 -27.27
N ILE A 378 -5.33 -16.95 -26.21
CA ILE A 378 -6.01 -15.65 -26.32
C ILE A 378 -5.03 -14.57 -26.78
N LEU A 379 -3.83 -14.56 -26.22
CA LEU A 379 -2.78 -13.61 -26.60
C LEU A 379 -2.37 -13.77 -28.06
N ASP A 380 -2.20 -15.00 -28.54
CA ASP A 380 -1.88 -15.28 -29.92
C ASP A 380 -3.00 -14.81 -30.85
N ILE A 381 -4.27 -15.03 -30.49
CA ILE A 381 -5.41 -14.53 -31.28
C ILE A 381 -5.38 -13.00 -31.35
N LEU A 382 -5.15 -12.32 -30.22
CA LEU A 382 -5.07 -10.85 -30.17
C LEU A 382 -3.91 -10.30 -31.03
N LYS A 383 -2.74 -10.94 -31.00
CA LYS A 383 -1.54 -10.51 -31.74
C LYS A 383 -1.55 -10.87 -33.23
N THR A 384 -2.03 -12.07 -33.59
CA THR A 384 -1.86 -12.61 -34.96
C THR A 384 -3.00 -12.25 -35.92
N LYS A 385 -4.22 -12.03 -35.42
CA LYS A 385 -5.41 -11.81 -36.26
C LYS A 385 -5.85 -10.35 -36.37
N THR A 386 -5.13 -9.41 -35.76
CA THR A 386 -5.61 -8.03 -35.60
C THR A 386 -4.75 -7.02 -36.36
N PRO A 387 -5.32 -6.22 -37.28
CA PRO A 387 -4.60 -5.12 -37.91
C PRO A 387 -4.29 -4.01 -36.90
N VAL A 388 -3.02 -3.66 -36.74
CA VAL A 388 -2.51 -2.56 -35.90
C VAL A 388 -3.21 -1.24 -36.28
N GLY A 389 -4.22 -0.81 -35.51
CA GLY A 389 -5.04 0.37 -35.80
C GLY A 389 -4.75 1.58 -34.89
N GLY A 390 -5.13 2.77 -35.34
CA GLY A 390 -5.27 3.92 -34.45
C GLY A 390 -6.39 3.71 -33.42
N THR A 391 -6.16 4.10 -32.17
CA THR A 391 -7.11 3.92 -31.07
C THR A 391 -8.12 5.08 -31.05
N ASN A 392 -9.41 4.80 -31.22
CA ASN A 392 -10.48 5.80 -31.05
C ASN A 392 -11.62 5.23 -30.18
N LEU A 393 -11.80 5.82 -29.00
CA LEU A 393 -12.69 5.33 -27.95
C LEU A 393 -14.18 5.37 -28.30
N SER A 394 -14.58 6.19 -29.28
CA SER A 394 -15.98 6.26 -29.73
C SER A 394 -16.40 5.07 -30.60
N LYS A 395 -15.43 4.38 -31.23
CA LYS A 395 -15.70 3.36 -32.25
C LYS A 395 -16.35 2.09 -31.72
N PRO A 396 -15.97 1.54 -30.55
CA PRO A 396 -16.68 0.39 -29.96
C PRO A 396 -18.15 0.67 -29.72
N ILE A 397 -18.47 1.89 -29.28
CA ILE A 397 -19.86 2.32 -29.01
C ILE A 397 -20.62 2.46 -30.32
N LEU A 398 -20.02 3.12 -31.33
CA LEU A 398 -20.65 3.29 -32.65
C LEU A 398 -20.87 1.95 -33.36
N TRP A 399 -19.92 1.02 -33.24
CA TRP A 399 -20.05 -0.33 -33.74
C TRP A 399 -21.22 -1.06 -33.08
N ALA A 400 -21.30 -1.03 -31.74
CA ALA A 400 -22.42 -1.62 -31.01
C ALA A 400 -23.77 -0.99 -31.40
N LYS A 401 -23.79 0.33 -31.64
CA LYS A 401 -24.96 1.06 -32.14
C LYS A 401 -25.42 0.53 -33.50
N ASN A 402 -24.49 0.42 -34.45
CA ASN A 402 -24.78 -0.02 -35.82
C ASN A 402 -25.24 -1.48 -35.89
N GLU A 403 -24.60 -2.36 -35.13
CA GLU A 403 -24.96 -3.78 -35.02
C GLU A 403 -26.23 -4.02 -34.18
N LYS A 404 -26.78 -2.96 -33.56
CA LYS A 404 -27.88 -3.06 -32.59
C LYS A 404 -27.58 -4.01 -31.42
N ALA A 405 -26.30 -4.17 -31.10
CA ALA A 405 -25.84 -4.99 -30.01
C ALA A 405 -25.96 -4.23 -28.68
N LYS A 406 -26.59 -4.85 -27.70
CA LYS A 406 -26.90 -4.24 -26.40
C LYS A 406 -25.85 -4.63 -25.37
N TYR A 407 -25.13 -3.64 -24.85
CA TYR A 407 -24.14 -3.76 -23.78
C TYR A 407 -24.46 -2.78 -22.66
N ASP A 408 -24.22 -3.21 -21.44
CA ASP A 408 -24.43 -2.41 -20.23
C ASP A 408 -23.12 -1.79 -19.74
N VAL A 409 -21.96 -2.35 -20.08
CA VAL A 409 -20.65 -1.82 -19.67
C VAL A 409 -19.66 -1.86 -20.84
N PHE A 410 -19.03 -0.72 -21.12
CA PHE A 410 -17.95 -0.61 -22.10
C PHE A 410 -16.60 -0.44 -21.38
N ILE A 411 -15.64 -1.33 -21.65
CA ILE A 411 -14.29 -1.24 -21.09
C ILE A 411 -13.29 -1.15 -22.25
N ASN A 412 -12.55 -0.05 -22.31
CA ASN A 412 -11.52 0.18 -23.32
C ASN A 412 -10.13 0.10 -22.68
N VAL A 413 -9.32 -0.88 -23.09
CA VAL A 413 -7.93 -1.05 -22.61
C VAL A 413 -6.99 -0.47 -23.66
N VAL A 414 -6.38 0.66 -23.34
CA VAL A 414 -5.58 1.46 -24.28
C VAL A 414 -4.31 1.97 -23.59
N ASP A 415 -3.31 2.33 -24.38
CA ASP A 415 -2.03 2.89 -23.91
C ASP A 415 -2.18 4.36 -23.47
N GLN A 416 -2.88 5.17 -24.26
CA GLN A 416 -3.09 6.58 -24.01
C GLN A 416 -4.46 7.04 -24.53
N VAL A 417 -5.07 8.00 -23.84
CA VAL A 417 -6.28 8.70 -24.27
C VAL A 417 -5.89 9.99 -24.99
N TYR A 418 -6.39 10.18 -26.22
CA TYR A 418 -6.14 11.39 -27.02
C TYR A 418 -7.39 12.29 -27.02
N GLU A 419 -7.43 13.28 -26.14
CA GLU A 419 -8.59 14.19 -25.94
C GLU A 419 -9.06 14.91 -27.22
N ARG A 420 -8.14 15.20 -28.16
CA ARG A 420 -8.47 15.94 -29.39
C ARG A 420 -9.39 15.18 -30.35
N CYS A 421 -9.53 13.87 -30.19
CA CYS A 421 -10.29 12.99 -31.09
C CYS A 421 -11.38 12.20 -30.34
N ASP A 422 -11.71 12.59 -29.11
CA ASP A 422 -12.60 11.81 -28.26
C ASP A 422 -14.05 12.32 -28.28
N ASP A 423 -14.85 11.74 -29.17
CA ASP A 423 -16.30 11.92 -29.23
C ASP A 423 -17.07 10.83 -28.45
N SER A 424 -16.39 10.04 -27.61
CA SER A 424 -16.99 8.88 -26.95
C SER A 424 -18.17 9.27 -26.06
N GLN A 425 -18.10 10.39 -25.33
CA GLN A 425 -19.19 10.85 -24.46
C GLN A 425 -20.48 11.11 -25.24
N ASN A 426 -20.39 11.87 -26.34
CA ASN A 426 -21.56 12.19 -27.18
C ASN A 426 -22.10 10.93 -27.87
N THR A 427 -21.20 10.08 -28.35
CA THR A 427 -21.55 8.80 -28.97
C THR A 427 -22.26 7.88 -27.96
N PHE A 428 -21.82 7.90 -26.70
CA PHE A 428 -22.39 7.09 -25.64
C PHE A 428 -23.78 7.56 -25.21
N ILE A 429 -24.00 8.88 -25.11
CA ILE A 429 -25.33 9.44 -24.86
C ILE A 429 -26.29 8.99 -25.97
N SER A 430 -25.87 9.13 -27.24
CA SER A 430 -26.67 8.68 -28.37
C SER A 430 -26.93 7.16 -28.36
N TYR A 431 -25.96 6.36 -27.93
CA TYR A 431 -26.14 4.91 -27.78
C TYR A 431 -27.19 4.55 -26.71
N ARG A 432 -27.15 5.23 -25.56
CA ARG A 432 -28.13 5.02 -24.46
C ARG A 432 -29.55 5.29 -24.92
N ASP A 433 -29.74 6.37 -25.68
CA ASP A 433 -31.05 6.77 -26.21
C ASP A 433 -31.55 5.76 -27.24
N ASP A 434 -30.72 5.40 -28.22
CA ASP A 434 -31.09 4.48 -29.31
C ASP A 434 -31.37 3.05 -28.81
N MET A 435 -30.56 2.57 -27.85
CA MET A 435 -30.71 1.21 -27.30
C MET A 435 -31.69 1.13 -26.13
N LYS A 436 -32.18 2.28 -25.64
CA LYS A 436 -33.02 2.41 -24.45
C LYS A 436 -32.36 1.81 -23.19
N LEU A 437 -31.07 2.10 -23.00
CA LEU A 437 -30.26 1.62 -21.87
C LEU A 437 -29.72 2.81 -21.06
N PRO A 438 -30.54 3.48 -20.24
CA PRO A 438 -30.12 4.67 -19.51
C PRO A 438 -29.04 4.39 -18.43
N GLN A 439 -28.94 3.13 -17.98
CA GLN A 439 -28.00 2.69 -16.95
C GLN A 439 -26.68 2.13 -17.51
N ALA A 440 -26.48 2.14 -18.83
CA ALA A 440 -25.23 1.65 -19.43
C ALA A 440 -24.04 2.53 -19.00
N LYS A 441 -22.88 1.95 -18.72
CA LYS A 441 -21.69 2.63 -18.18
C LYS A 441 -20.45 2.50 -19.07
#